data_AF-A0A7C5SIF8-F1
#
_entry.id   AF-A0A7C5SIF8-F1
#
_cell.length_a   1.000
_cell.length_b   1.000
_cell.length_c   1.000
_cell.angle_alpha   90.00
_cell.angle_beta   90.00
_cell.angle_gamma   90.00
#
_symmetry.space_group_name_H-M   'P 1'
#
loop_
_entity.id
_entity.type
_entity.pdbx_description
1 polymer ?
#
loop_
_entity_poly.entity_id
_entity_poly.type
_entity_poly.pdbx_seq_one_letter_code
_entity_poly.pdbx_strand_id
1 'polypeptide(L)'
;MRKLTGFLAIVGGLALLVMILGGLFALVGALSRPGVPDATVLELDFETPLLEARPGDPVAKLMMKDTPVLRDLVDAIDRAAGDERVKGLVARVGAAPIGLAQIQELRQAVTRFRQAGKFTVAWSETFGEGGGGNGAYYLATAFDEIWMLPSGDLGLTGLIYESPFIKGTLDMLGVTPRMDQRYEYKNAMNTFTEKSYTAPHREAMQRLADSQFDQIVKGIAERRGKSLDQVRALIDKGPFLGEETVEAGLVDRLAYRDEVYAAARERAGEKAELLYPAVYLERAGRPHDKGETIALIYGIGGVTRGKSQFSPVTGQAAMGSDTVSAAFRAALADKKVKAIIFRVDSPGGSYVASDAIWRETVRARDKGIPVIVTMGNVAGSGGY
;
A
#
# COMPACT_ATOMS: atom_id res chain seq x y z
N MET A 1 1.42 -12.51 -61.63
CA MET A 1 1.08 -13.47 -60.54
C MET A 1 2.30 -14.13 -59.91
N ARG A 2 3.16 -14.88 -60.64
CA ARG A 2 4.37 -15.53 -60.07
C ARG A 2 5.35 -14.63 -59.29
N LYS A 3 5.56 -13.39 -59.71
CA LYS A 3 6.45 -12.43 -59.02
C LYS A 3 5.88 -11.92 -57.68
N LEU A 4 4.55 -11.80 -57.58
CA LEU A 4 3.87 -11.32 -56.37
C LEU A 4 3.82 -12.42 -55.29
N THR A 5 3.57 -13.66 -55.68
CA THR A 5 3.62 -14.82 -54.76
C THR A 5 5.03 -15.06 -54.22
N GLY A 6 6.07 -14.89 -55.05
CA GLY A 6 7.47 -14.97 -54.59
C GLY A 6 7.82 -13.89 -53.58
N PHE A 7 7.40 -12.65 -53.81
CA PHE A 7 7.61 -11.53 -52.88
C PHE A 7 6.91 -11.75 -51.54
N LEU A 8 5.64 -12.17 -51.55
CA LEU A 8 4.87 -12.46 -50.33
C LEU A 8 5.44 -13.65 -49.54
N ALA A 9 5.97 -14.68 -50.21
CA ALA A 9 6.63 -15.80 -49.55
C ALA A 9 7.94 -15.38 -48.86
N ILE A 10 8.72 -14.49 -49.48
CA ILE A 10 9.94 -13.92 -48.89
C ILE A 10 9.61 -13.06 -47.67
N VAL A 11 8.61 -12.18 -47.76
CA VAL A 11 8.16 -11.35 -46.63
C VAL A 11 7.61 -12.20 -45.50
N GLY A 12 6.80 -13.22 -45.81
CA GLY A 12 6.29 -14.17 -44.81
C GLY A 12 7.40 -14.97 -44.14
N GLY A 13 8.40 -15.43 -44.90
CA GLY A 13 9.57 -16.12 -44.37
C GLY A 13 10.43 -15.24 -43.46
N LEU A 14 10.66 -13.98 -43.84
CA LEU A 14 11.36 -12.99 -43.02
C LEU A 14 10.59 -12.67 -41.74
N ALA A 15 9.27 -12.49 -41.81
CA ALA A 15 8.44 -12.26 -40.64
C ALA A 15 8.47 -13.46 -39.67
N LEU A 16 8.40 -14.69 -40.20
CA LEU A 16 8.51 -15.91 -39.41
C LEU A 16 9.89 -16.02 -38.75
N LEU A 17 10.95 -15.71 -39.48
CA LEU A 17 12.32 -15.70 -38.96
C LEU A 17 12.48 -14.68 -37.83
N VAL A 18 11.96 -13.45 -38.00
CA VAL A 18 11.97 -12.42 -36.95
C VAL A 18 11.18 -12.86 -35.72
N MET A 19 10.03 -13.50 -35.89
CA MET A 19 9.26 -14.05 -34.75
C MET A 19 10.00 -15.18 -34.04
N ILE A 20 10.65 -16.07 -34.78
CA ILE A 20 11.45 -17.17 -34.20
C ILE A 20 12.68 -16.62 -33.48
N LEU A 21 13.42 -15.70 -34.10
CA LEU A 21 14.58 -15.04 -33.48
C LEU A 21 14.17 -14.22 -32.26
N GLY A 22 13.06 -13.49 -32.33
CA GLY A 22 12.49 -12.76 -31.20
C GLY A 22 12.06 -13.71 -30.08
N GLY A 23 11.45 -14.84 -30.41
CA GLY A 23 11.10 -15.90 -29.45
C GLY A 23 12.32 -16.54 -28.81
N LEU A 24 13.37 -16.80 -29.59
CA LEU A 24 14.63 -17.36 -29.10
C LEU A 24 15.38 -16.35 -28.21
N PHE A 25 15.43 -15.08 -28.59
CA PHE A 25 15.99 -14.01 -27.75
C PHE A 25 15.22 -13.85 -26.44
N ALA A 26 13.89 -13.90 -26.48
CA ALA A 26 13.05 -13.86 -25.28
C ALA A 26 13.27 -15.09 -24.39
N LEU A 27 13.44 -16.27 -24.99
CA LEU A 27 13.72 -17.52 -24.26
C LEU A 27 15.11 -17.50 -23.61
N VAL A 28 16.14 -17.09 -24.35
CA VAL A 28 17.50 -16.92 -23.82
C VAL A 28 17.51 -15.87 -22.71
N GLY A 29 16.86 -14.72 -22.91
CA GLY A 29 16.71 -13.71 -21.85
C GLY A 29 15.98 -14.21 -20.61
N ALA A 30 14.96 -15.07 -20.77
CA ALA A 30 14.24 -15.68 -19.66
C ALA A 30 15.07 -16.74 -18.91
N LEU A 31 15.90 -17.52 -19.62
CA LEU A 31 16.79 -18.55 -19.05
C LEU A 31 18.07 -17.96 -18.46
N SER A 32 18.51 -16.80 -18.93
CA SER A 32 19.71 -16.08 -18.46
C SER A 32 19.40 -15.00 -17.43
N ARG A 33 18.20 -15.00 -16.82
CA ARG A 33 17.87 -14.05 -15.75
C ARG A 33 18.89 -14.17 -14.61
N PRO A 34 19.58 -13.07 -14.25
CA PRO A 34 20.54 -13.13 -13.17
C PRO A 34 19.83 -13.48 -11.87
N GLY A 35 20.45 -14.32 -11.05
CA GLY A 35 19.98 -14.58 -9.70
C GLY A 35 20.09 -13.35 -8.80
N VAL A 36 19.65 -13.49 -7.54
CA VAL A 36 19.95 -12.47 -6.52
C VAL A 36 21.46 -12.51 -6.24
N PRO A 37 22.17 -11.37 -6.32
CA PRO A 37 23.60 -11.27 -5.98
C PRO A 37 23.90 -11.65 -4.52
N ASP A 38 25.08 -12.20 -4.25
CA ASP A 38 25.48 -12.73 -2.94
C ASP A 38 25.54 -11.71 -1.81
N ALA A 39 25.68 -10.43 -2.16
CA ALA A 39 25.57 -9.29 -1.26
C ALA A 39 24.55 -8.32 -1.84
N THR A 40 23.35 -8.30 -1.24
CA THR A 40 22.23 -7.47 -1.68
C THR A 40 21.74 -6.59 -0.53
N VAL A 41 21.42 -5.33 -0.83
CA VAL A 41 20.59 -4.47 0.02
C VAL A 41 19.27 -4.23 -0.69
N LEU A 42 18.17 -4.52 0.00
CA LEU A 42 16.83 -4.28 -0.55
C LEU A 42 16.52 -2.77 -0.44
N GLU A 43 16.19 -2.15 -1.57
CA GLU A 43 15.93 -0.71 -1.66
C GLU A 43 14.44 -0.44 -1.85
N LEU A 44 13.84 0.34 -0.95
CA LEU A 44 12.43 0.73 -1.01
C LEU A 44 12.31 2.24 -1.23
N ASP A 45 11.26 2.59 -1.96
CA ASP A 45 10.91 3.98 -2.23
C ASP A 45 9.44 4.21 -1.87
N PHE A 46 9.22 4.97 -0.81
CA PHE A 46 7.92 5.42 -0.33
C PHE A 46 7.71 6.92 -0.60
N GLU A 47 8.26 7.44 -1.70
CA GLU A 47 7.85 8.70 -2.32
C GLU A 47 6.74 8.48 -3.35
N THR A 48 6.60 7.24 -3.86
CA THR A 48 5.62 6.89 -4.88
C THR A 48 4.37 6.21 -4.28
N PRO A 49 3.18 6.44 -4.86
CA PRO A 49 1.95 5.78 -4.40
C PRO A 49 2.03 4.25 -4.47
N LEU A 50 1.36 3.59 -3.54
CA LEU A 50 1.23 2.14 -3.48
C LEU A 50 -0.14 1.68 -3.97
N LEU A 51 -0.16 0.60 -4.74
CA LEU A 51 -1.40 -0.08 -5.10
C LEU A 51 -1.78 -1.11 -4.05
N GLU A 52 -3.05 -1.11 -3.67
CA GLU A 52 -3.63 -2.15 -2.84
C GLU A 52 -3.77 -3.47 -3.61
N ALA A 53 -4.16 -3.40 -4.88
CA ALA A 53 -4.15 -4.53 -5.81
C ALA A 53 -3.88 -4.07 -7.24
N ARG A 54 -3.30 -4.96 -8.05
CA ARG A 54 -3.10 -4.69 -9.47
C ARG A 54 -4.45 -4.67 -10.20
N PRO A 55 -4.75 -3.65 -11.01
CA PRO A 55 -5.98 -3.59 -11.79
C PRO A 55 -6.15 -4.78 -12.72
N GLY A 56 -7.38 -5.26 -12.87
CA GLY A 56 -7.72 -6.36 -13.79
C GLY A 56 -7.83 -5.93 -15.26
N ASP A 57 -8.07 -4.64 -15.52
CA ASP A 57 -8.14 -4.10 -16.88
C ASP A 57 -6.76 -4.07 -17.54
N PRO A 58 -6.60 -4.56 -18.79
CA PRO A 58 -5.30 -4.63 -19.47
C PRO A 58 -4.61 -3.27 -19.66
N VAL A 59 -5.36 -2.20 -19.96
CA VAL A 59 -4.80 -0.86 -20.20
C VAL A 59 -4.30 -0.28 -18.88
N ALA A 60 -5.14 -0.33 -17.84
CA ALA A 60 -4.75 0.11 -16.50
C ALA A 60 -3.53 -0.68 -15.97
N LYS A 61 -3.50 -1.99 -16.19
CA LYS A 61 -2.39 -2.85 -15.79
C LYS A 61 -1.07 -2.47 -16.46
N LEU A 62 -1.12 -2.05 -17.73
CA LEU A 62 0.05 -1.57 -18.46
C LEU A 62 0.50 -0.19 -17.94
N MET A 63 -0.42 0.75 -17.74
CA MET A 63 -0.08 2.08 -17.23
C MET A 63 0.49 2.05 -15.81
N MET A 64 0.00 1.14 -14.97
CA MET A 64 0.44 0.95 -13.58
C MET A 64 1.45 -0.19 -13.43
N LYS A 65 2.21 -0.51 -14.49
CA LYS A 65 3.12 -1.67 -14.48
C LYS A 65 4.16 -1.55 -13.35
N ASP A 66 4.79 -0.39 -13.27
CA ASP A 66 5.93 -0.11 -12.39
C ASP A 66 5.51 0.42 -11.01
N THR A 67 4.21 0.64 -10.78
CA THR A 67 3.69 1.02 -9.47
C THR A 67 3.78 -0.16 -8.49
N PRO A 68 4.42 -0.01 -7.32
CA PRO A 68 4.53 -1.09 -6.35
C PRO A 68 3.15 -1.51 -5.81
N VAL A 69 3.00 -2.81 -5.56
CA VAL A 69 1.81 -3.37 -4.92
C VAL A 69 2.16 -3.73 -3.47
N LEU A 70 1.30 -3.33 -2.51
CA LEU A 70 1.55 -3.54 -1.08
C LEU A 70 1.91 -5.00 -0.76
N ARG A 71 1.13 -5.95 -1.29
CA ARG A 71 1.38 -7.38 -1.06
C ARG A 71 2.76 -7.82 -1.57
N ASP A 72 3.16 -7.33 -2.74
CA ASP A 72 4.45 -7.65 -3.33
C ASP A 72 5.60 -7.07 -2.48
N LEU A 73 5.42 -5.88 -1.91
CA LEU A 73 6.40 -5.30 -0.99
C LEU A 73 6.53 -6.14 0.29
N VAL A 74 5.40 -6.50 0.92
CA VAL A 74 5.40 -7.33 2.14
C VAL A 74 6.04 -8.71 1.86
N ASP A 75 5.64 -9.37 0.77
CA ASP A 75 6.20 -10.66 0.35
C ASP A 75 7.71 -10.56 0.09
N ALA A 76 8.18 -9.47 -0.54
CA ALA A 76 9.58 -9.24 -0.80
C ALA A 76 10.37 -9.05 0.49
N ILE A 77 9.90 -8.21 1.40
CA ILE A 77 10.54 -7.95 2.70
C ILE A 77 10.60 -9.25 3.52
N ASP A 78 9.49 -9.97 3.64
CA ASP A 78 9.43 -11.20 4.43
C ASP A 78 10.33 -12.30 3.84
N ARG A 79 10.36 -12.46 2.51
CA ARG A 79 11.26 -13.42 1.86
C ARG A 79 12.72 -13.01 2.02
N ALA A 80 13.02 -11.72 1.84
CA ALA A 80 14.37 -11.18 1.99
C ALA A 80 14.88 -11.31 3.42
N ALA A 81 14.02 -11.33 4.43
CA ALA A 81 14.40 -11.58 5.82
C ALA A 81 15.11 -12.93 5.99
N GLY A 82 14.65 -13.98 5.30
CA GLY A 82 15.24 -15.33 5.35
C GLY A 82 16.35 -15.61 4.33
N ASP A 83 16.63 -14.69 3.40
CA ASP A 83 17.61 -14.89 2.33
C ASP A 83 19.01 -14.43 2.74
N GLU A 84 19.95 -15.36 2.94
CA GLU A 84 21.32 -15.05 3.40
C GLU A 84 22.07 -14.06 2.50
N ARG A 85 21.69 -13.95 1.23
CA ARG A 85 22.29 -13.01 0.28
C ARG A 85 21.90 -11.56 0.55
N VAL A 86 20.73 -11.34 1.14
CA VAL A 86 20.25 -10.00 1.53
C VAL A 86 20.83 -9.65 2.90
N LYS A 87 21.60 -8.56 2.96
CA LYS A 87 22.33 -8.11 4.16
C LYS A 87 21.59 -7.02 4.94
N GLY A 88 20.75 -6.25 4.26
CA GLY A 88 20.00 -5.17 4.89
C GLY A 88 18.94 -4.55 3.99
N LEU A 89 18.29 -3.53 4.55
CA LEU A 89 17.18 -2.79 3.97
C LEU A 89 17.47 -1.29 4.04
N VAL A 90 17.29 -0.58 2.94
CA VAL A 90 17.29 0.89 2.92
C VAL A 90 15.97 1.35 2.33
N ALA A 91 15.28 2.27 3.00
CA ALA A 91 14.04 2.84 2.52
C ALA A 91 14.12 4.36 2.48
N ARG A 92 13.80 4.95 1.33
CA ARG A 92 13.46 6.37 1.25
C ARG A 92 12.00 6.53 1.68
N VAL A 93 11.74 7.29 2.73
CA VAL A 93 10.41 7.43 3.34
C VAL A 93 9.95 8.88 3.25
N GLY A 94 8.90 9.17 2.49
CA GLY A 94 8.49 10.56 2.26
C GLY A 94 7.01 10.73 1.90
N ALA A 95 6.74 11.40 0.79
CA ALA A 95 5.47 12.03 0.46
C ALA A 95 4.38 11.07 -0.08
N ALA A 96 4.63 9.76 -0.14
CA ALA A 96 3.63 8.83 -0.65
C ALA A 96 2.35 8.85 0.20
N PRO A 97 1.15 8.92 -0.41
CA PRO A 97 -0.13 8.89 0.30
C PRO A 97 -0.47 7.45 0.72
N ILE A 98 0.23 6.95 1.74
CA ILE A 98 0.04 5.60 2.28
C ILE A 98 -0.90 5.67 3.49
N GLY A 99 -1.97 4.88 3.47
CA GLY A 99 -2.92 4.84 4.57
C GLY A 99 -2.36 4.12 5.81
N LEU A 100 -2.92 4.42 6.99
CA LEU A 100 -2.37 3.94 8.26
C LEU A 100 -2.35 2.40 8.38
N ALA A 101 -3.35 1.70 7.83
CA ALA A 101 -3.39 0.24 7.85
C ALA A 101 -2.25 -0.36 7.01
N GLN A 102 -2.00 0.23 5.84
CA GLN A 102 -0.90 -0.18 4.96
C GLN A 102 0.46 0.13 5.62
N ILE A 103 0.59 1.28 6.29
CA ILE A 103 1.77 1.60 7.11
C ILE A 103 1.97 0.53 8.19
N GLN A 104 0.92 0.08 8.89
CA GLN A 104 1.05 -0.99 9.88
C GLN A 104 1.55 -2.31 9.28
N GLU A 105 1.05 -2.72 8.11
CA GLU A 105 1.51 -3.92 7.43
C GLU A 105 2.99 -3.84 7.03
N LEU A 106 3.41 -2.69 6.47
CA LEU A 106 4.80 -2.42 6.13
C LEU A 106 5.69 -2.42 7.38
N ARG A 107 5.27 -1.75 8.46
CA ARG A 107 5.98 -1.73 9.75
C ARG A 107 6.16 -3.13 10.31
N GLN A 108 5.14 -3.99 10.21
CA GLN A 108 5.23 -5.38 10.65
C GLN A 108 6.21 -6.20 9.80
N ALA A 109 6.22 -6.01 8.47
CA ALA A 109 7.18 -6.66 7.59
C ALA A 109 8.62 -6.22 7.90
N VAL A 110 8.86 -4.91 8.03
CA VAL A 110 10.17 -4.36 8.43
C VAL A 110 10.60 -4.87 9.80
N THR A 111 9.67 -4.98 10.75
CA THR A 111 9.95 -5.54 12.08
C THR A 111 10.42 -6.99 11.99
N ARG A 112 9.75 -7.84 11.20
CA ARG A 112 10.18 -9.23 10.96
C ARG A 112 11.54 -9.29 10.28
N PHE A 113 11.79 -8.42 9.30
CA PHE A 113 13.09 -8.32 8.64
C PHE A 113 14.22 -7.96 9.61
N ARG A 114 14.01 -6.96 10.47
CA ARG A 114 14.97 -6.59 11.51
C ARG A 114 15.21 -7.74 12.49
N GLN A 115 14.15 -8.43 12.93
CA GLN A 115 14.27 -9.56 13.85
C GLN A 115 15.11 -10.73 13.29
N ALA A 116 15.29 -10.80 11.97
CA ALA A 116 16.23 -11.71 11.32
C ALA A 116 17.72 -11.29 11.46
N GLY A 117 18.00 -10.20 12.18
CA GLY A 117 19.37 -9.72 12.49
C GLY A 117 20.01 -8.89 11.39
N LYS A 118 19.22 -8.37 10.45
CA LYS A 118 19.70 -7.58 9.29
C LYS A 118 19.46 -6.10 9.54
N PHE A 119 20.40 -5.25 9.11
CA PHE A 119 20.29 -3.82 9.34
C PHE A 119 19.15 -3.19 8.52
N THR A 120 18.49 -2.19 9.08
CA THR A 120 17.43 -1.44 8.39
C THR A 120 17.61 0.06 8.59
N VAL A 121 17.68 0.82 7.50
CA VAL A 121 17.80 2.29 7.54
C VAL A 121 16.62 2.91 6.80
N ALA A 122 15.83 3.72 7.49
CA ALA A 122 14.92 4.66 6.86
C ALA A 122 15.66 5.99 6.69
N TRP A 123 15.57 6.59 5.52
CA TRP A 123 16.08 7.94 5.29
C TRP A 123 15.05 8.80 4.57
N SER A 124 15.15 10.12 4.73
CA SER A 124 14.29 11.06 4.02
C SER A 124 14.99 12.42 3.84
N GLU A 125 14.66 13.14 2.78
CA GLU A 125 14.96 14.57 2.74
C GLU A 125 14.17 15.35 3.80
N THR A 126 12.92 14.97 4.04
CA THR A 126 12.02 15.57 5.03
C THR A 126 10.83 14.65 5.28
N PHE A 127 10.37 14.62 6.52
CA PHE A 127 9.10 14.00 6.85
C PHE A 127 7.99 15.05 6.82
N GLY A 128 7.43 15.29 5.62
CA GLY A 128 6.23 16.12 5.42
C GLY A 128 6.43 17.49 4.78
N GLU A 129 7.69 17.92 4.51
CA GLU A 129 8.09 19.19 3.87
C GLU A 129 7.19 20.40 4.19
N GLY A 130 7.31 20.97 5.38
CA GLY A 130 6.49 22.10 5.82
C GLY A 130 5.02 21.76 6.09
N GLY A 131 4.65 20.47 6.05
CA GLY A 131 3.33 19.94 6.33
C GLY A 131 3.34 18.82 7.39
N GLY A 132 2.33 17.95 7.36
CA GLY A 132 2.20 16.83 8.28
C GLY A 132 3.01 15.61 7.85
N GLY A 133 4.02 15.23 8.65
CA GLY A 133 4.89 14.07 8.45
C GLY A 133 4.55 12.83 9.26
N ASN A 134 3.46 12.85 10.04
CA ASN A 134 3.16 11.85 11.05
C ASN A 134 3.17 10.40 10.52
N GLY A 135 2.54 10.15 9.36
CA GLY A 135 2.46 8.80 8.77
C GLY A 135 3.82 8.29 8.28
N ALA A 136 4.56 9.12 7.55
CA ALA A 136 5.89 8.80 7.04
C ALA A 136 6.88 8.56 8.19
N TYR A 137 6.90 9.45 9.18
CA TYR A 137 7.73 9.26 10.37
C TYR A 137 7.28 8.04 11.19
N TYR A 138 5.98 7.81 11.33
CA TYR A 138 5.47 6.58 11.95
C TYR A 138 5.97 5.34 11.21
N LEU A 139 5.99 5.29 9.87
CA LEU A 139 6.60 4.19 9.13
C LEU A 139 8.10 4.06 9.45
N ALA A 140 8.85 5.17 9.40
CA ALA A 140 10.29 5.20 9.62
C ALA A 140 10.71 4.62 10.99
N THR A 141 9.92 4.81 12.04
CA THR A 141 10.23 4.23 13.37
C THR A 141 10.28 2.71 13.42
N ALA A 142 9.79 1.99 12.39
CA ALA A 142 9.95 0.53 12.33
C ALA A 142 11.39 0.09 12.03
N PHE A 143 12.20 0.97 11.46
CA PHE A 143 13.60 0.70 11.10
C PHE A 143 14.51 0.77 12.35
N ASP A 144 15.76 0.32 12.21
CA ASP A 144 16.79 0.43 13.25
C ASP A 144 17.26 1.88 13.38
N GLU A 145 17.48 2.52 12.24
CA GLU A 145 17.97 3.89 12.16
C GLU A 145 17.07 4.73 11.26
N ILE A 146 16.88 5.98 11.66
CA ILE A 146 16.17 7.03 10.92
C ILE A 146 17.17 8.14 10.63
N TRP A 147 17.44 8.38 9.36
CA TRP A 147 18.36 9.42 8.89
C TRP A 147 17.56 10.50 8.17
N MET A 148 17.99 11.75 8.27
CA MET A 148 17.31 12.87 7.60
C MET A 148 18.33 13.80 6.94
N LEU A 149 17.98 14.42 5.83
CA LEU A 149 18.83 15.44 5.23
C LEU A 149 19.05 16.61 6.21
N PRO A 150 20.25 17.23 6.28
CA PRO A 150 20.51 18.29 7.25
C PRO A 150 19.57 19.50 7.17
N SER A 151 19.11 19.85 5.96
CA SER A 151 18.15 20.94 5.72
C SER A 151 16.68 20.52 5.88
N GLY A 152 16.42 19.25 6.19
CA GLY A 152 15.09 18.68 6.28
C GLY A 152 14.34 19.08 7.55
N ASP A 153 13.03 18.87 7.52
CA ASP A 153 12.13 19.04 8.65
C ASP A 153 11.40 17.74 9.00
N LEU A 154 10.95 17.65 10.25
CA LEU A 154 10.07 16.60 10.73
C LEU A 154 8.74 17.23 11.15
N GLY A 155 7.74 17.07 10.29
CA GLY A 155 6.35 17.49 10.50
C GLY A 155 5.58 16.62 11.50
N LEU A 156 6.15 16.32 12.66
CA LEU A 156 5.49 15.56 13.73
C LEU A 156 4.56 16.50 14.53
N THR A 157 3.34 16.71 14.01
CA THR A 157 2.44 17.80 14.44
C THR A 157 1.02 17.33 14.83
N GLY A 158 0.79 16.02 14.94
CA GLY A 158 -0.49 15.45 15.36
C GLY A 158 -1.45 15.19 14.21
N LEU A 159 -2.68 14.78 14.54
CA LEU A 159 -3.69 14.40 13.56
C LEU A 159 -4.86 15.39 13.56
N ILE A 160 -5.35 15.70 12.37
CA ILE A 160 -6.55 16.50 12.16
C ILE A 160 -7.55 15.73 11.30
N TYR A 161 -8.82 15.84 11.66
CA TYR A 161 -9.94 15.35 10.86
C TYR A 161 -10.88 16.50 10.51
N GLU A 162 -10.98 16.78 9.21
CA GLU A 162 -11.79 17.86 8.68
C GLU A 162 -12.99 17.29 7.93
N SER A 163 -14.16 17.87 8.18
CA SER A 163 -15.38 17.57 7.43
C SER A 163 -15.89 18.86 6.81
N PRO A 164 -16.03 18.95 5.48
CA PRO A 164 -16.65 20.11 4.85
C PRO A 164 -18.16 20.13 5.14
N PHE A 165 -18.73 21.33 5.29
CA PHE A 165 -20.18 21.54 5.44
C PHE A 165 -20.63 22.61 4.46
N ILE A 166 -21.49 22.24 3.51
CA ILE A 166 -21.92 23.11 2.42
C ILE A 166 -23.40 23.53 2.50
N LYS A 167 -24.12 23.14 3.57
CA LYS A 167 -25.52 23.53 3.76
C LYS A 167 -25.74 25.04 3.64
N GLY A 168 -24.83 25.85 4.19
CA GLY A 168 -24.90 27.31 4.11
C GLY A 168 -24.85 27.82 2.67
N THR A 169 -23.99 27.25 1.83
CA THR A 169 -23.92 27.56 0.40
C THR A 169 -25.17 27.10 -0.33
N LEU A 170 -25.69 25.91 -0.02
CA LEU A 170 -26.92 25.38 -0.64
C LEU A 170 -28.13 26.27 -0.33
N ASP A 171 -28.23 26.80 0.90
CA ASP A 171 -29.26 27.79 1.28
C ASP A 171 -29.20 29.05 0.41
N MET A 172 -28.00 29.58 0.17
CA MET A 172 -27.81 30.76 -0.69
C MET A 172 -28.25 30.51 -2.14
N LEU A 173 -28.08 29.28 -2.62
CA LEU A 173 -28.48 28.85 -3.96
C LEU A 173 -29.96 28.45 -4.05
N GLY A 174 -30.72 28.49 -2.94
CA GLY A 174 -32.10 28.02 -2.89
C GLY A 174 -32.25 26.51 -3.06
N VAL A 175 -31.19 25.73 -2.81
CA VAL A 175 -31.19 24.26 -2.94
C VAL A 175 -31.48 23.62 -1.58
N THR A 176 -32.50 22.77 -1.51
CA THR A 176 -32.85 22.02 -0.28
C THR A 176 -32.52 20.54 -0.42
N PRO A 177 -31.46 20.04 0.24
CA PRO A 177 -31.16 18.60 0.27
C PRO A 177 -32.29 17.80 0.93
N ARG A 178 -32.68 16.70 0.29
CA ARG A 178 -33.61 15.70 0.85
C ARG A 178 -32.85 14.38 0.96
N MET A 179 -32.27 14.13 2.12
CA MET A 179 -31.47 12.94 2.40
C MET A 179 -31.96 12.35 3.71
N ASP A 180 -32.23 11.04 3.70
CA ASP A 180 -32.68 10.33 4.89
C ASP A 180 -31.49 9.71 5.63
N GLN A 181 -31.56 9.77 6.95
CA GLN A 181 -30.58 9.18 7.84
C GLN A 181 -31.30 8.27 8.85
N ARG A 182 -30.67 7.13 9.16
CA ARG A 182 -31.09 6.26 10.25
C ARG A 182 -29.95 6.14 11.25
N TYR A 183 -30.24 6.50 12.51
CA TYR A 183 -29.28 6.63 13.62
C TYR A 183 -28.28 7.77 13.49
N GLU A 184 -27.88 8.32 14.63
CA GLU A 184 -27.17 9.58 14.82
C GLU A 184 -25.73 9.59 14.29
N TYR A 185 -25.06 8.42 14.24
CA TYR A 185 -23.68 8.29 13.75
C TYR A 185 -23.57 8.05 12.24
N LYS A 186 -24.68 7.90 11.50
CA LYS A 186 -24.68 7.82 10.03
C LYS A 186 -24.53 9.21 9.39
N ASN A 187 -23.40 9.84 9.68
CA ASN A 187 -23.14 11.27 9.52
C ASN A 187 -22.66 11.73 8.13
N ALA A 188 -22.54 10.83 7.15
CA ALA A 188 -22.07 11.17 5.80
C ALA A 188 -22.94 12.24 5.12
N MET A 189 -24.24 12.30 5.45
CA MET A 189 -25.17 13.29 4.89
C MET A 189 -25.00 14.69 5.53
N ASN A 190 -24.37 14.78 6.71
CA ASN A 190 -24.23 16.03 7.46
C ASN A 190 -23.50 17.10 6.66
N THR A 191 -22.58 16.73 5.76
CA THR A 191 -21.90 17.69 4.87
C THR A 191 -22.89 18.52 4.04
N PHE A 192 -24.05 17.93 3.70
CA PHE A 192 -25.09 18.59 2.91
C PHE A 192 -26.22 19.15 3.77
N THR A 193 -26.55 18.50 4.89
CA THR A 193 -27.73 18.84 5.70
C THR A 193 -27.43 19.81 6.84
N GLU A 194 -26.19 19.83 7.33
CA GLU A 194 -25.76 20.61 8.50
C GLU A 194 -24.76 21.71 8.12
N LYS A 195 -24.69 22.76 8.95
CA LYS A 195 -23.72 23.86 8.77
C LYS A 195 -22.41 23.64 9.54
N SER A 196 -22.38 22.65 10.44
CA SER A 196 -21.22 22.30 11.26
C SER A 196 -21.40 20.90 11.84
N TYR A 197 -20.39 20.42 12.58
CA TYR A 197 -20.48 19.15 13.29
C TYR A 197 -21.66 19.09 14.26
N THR A 198 -22.50 18.07 14.12
CA THR A 198 -23.40 17.63 15.20
C THR A 198 -22.58 16.97 16.32
N ALA A 199 -23.14 16.87 17.53
CA ALA A 199 -22.43 16.24 18.65
C ALA A 199 -22.03 14.77 18.35
N PRO A 200 -22.92 13.90 17.81
CA PRO A 200 -22.55 12.52 17.44
C PRO A 200 -21.52 12.47 16.31
N HIS A 201 -21.59 13.38 15.33
CA HIS A 201 -20.59 13.46 14.27
C HIS A 201 -19.22 13.84 14.83
N ARG A 202 -19.15 14.86 15.71
CA ARG A 202 -17.91 15.26 16.38
C ARG A 202 -17.32 14.13 17.20
N GLU A 203 -18.15 13.45 17.99
CA GLU A 203 -17.71 12.32 18.81
C GLU A 203 -17.11 11.21 17.94
N ALA A 204 -17.77 10.81 16.85
CA ALA A 204 -17.27 9.77 15.96
C ALA A 204 -15.90 10.11 15.38
N MET A 205 -15.75 11.32 14.85
CA MET A 205 -14.48 11.77 14.26
C MET A 205 -13.38 11.89 15.31
N GLN A 206 -13.70 12.39 16.51
CA GLN A 206 -12.75 12.48 17.61
C GLN A 206 -12.26 11.08 18.03
N ARG A 207 -13.16 10.10 18.18
CA ARG A 207 -12.77 8.73 18.55
C ARG A 207 -11.86 8.07 17.52
N LEU A 208 -12.07 8.35 16.23
CA LEU A 208 -11.17 7.89 15.17
C LEU A 208 -9.80 8.58 15.25
N ALA A 209 -9.78 9.90 15.43
CA ALA A 209 -8.56 10.68 15.59
C ALA A 209 -7.74 10.19 16.80
N ASP A 210 -8.37 10.06 17.97
CA ASP A 210 -7.74 9.61 19.21
C ASP A 210 -7.14 8.21 19.04
N SER A 211 -7.91 7.27 18.48
CA SER A 211 -7.45 5.89 18.30
C SER A 211 -6.23 5.81 17.38
N GLN A 212 -6.21 6.57 16.29
CA GLN A 212 -5.08 6.58 15.36
C GLN A 212 -3.87 7.32 15.95
N PHE A 213 -4.12 8.43 16.65
CA PHE A 213 -3.10 9.20 17.34
C PHE A 213 -2.39 8.38 18.40
N ASP A 214 -3.14 7.71 19.28
CA ASP A 214 -2.59 6.83 20.32
C ASP A 214 -1.75 5.69 19.72
N GLN A 215 -2.14 5.17 18.55
CA GLN A 215 -1.36 4.15 17.86
C GLN A 215 -0.02 4.68 17.35
N ILE A 216 0.00 5.91 16.79
CA ILE A 216 1.22 6.58 16.36
C ILE A 216 2.13 6.85 17.56
N VAL A 217 1.58 7.46 18.62
CA VAL A 217 2.27 7.75 19.87
C VAL A 217 2.92 6.49 20.45
N LYS A 218 2.16 5.39 20.53
CA LYS A 218 2.67 4.12 21.05
C LYS A 218 3.83 3.58 20.23
N GLY A 219 3.72 3.57 18.90
CA GLY A 219 4.80 3.03 18.07
C GLY A 219 6.05 3.92 18.05
N ILE A 220 5.92 5.24 18.18
CA ILE A 220 7.06 6.15 18.36
C ILE A 220 7.70 5.89 19.73
N ALA A 221 6.89 5.84 20.80
CA ALA A 221 7.36 5.63 22.17
C ALA A 221 8.19 4.34 22.30
N GLU A 222 7.66 3.23 21.79
CA GLU A 222 8.31 1.91 21.81
C GLU A 222 9.66 1.94 21.09
N ARG A 223 9.75 2.64 19.96
CA ARG A 223 10.92 2.59 19.06
C ARG A 223 11.97 3.65 19.34
N ARG A 224 11.58 4.78 19.92
CA ARG A 224 12.49 5.87 20.32
C ARG A 224 12.83 5.83 21.80
N GLY A 225 12.35 4.82 22.55
CA GLY A 225 12.64 4.65 23.98
C GLY A 225 12.11 5.78 24.86
N LYS A 226 10.93 6.30 24.53
CA LYS A 226 10.28 7.43 25.23
C LYS A 226 8.99 6.98 25.91
N SER A 227 8.55 7.69 26.94
CA SER A 227 7.20 7.49 27.50
C SER A 227 6.13 8.05 26.56
N LEU A 228 4.88 7.58 26.70
CA LEU A 228 3.77 8.09 25.90
C LEU A 228 3.60 9.62 26.06
N ASP A 229 3.75 10.13 27.29
CA ASP A 229 3.60 11.55 27.59
C ASP A 229 4.74 12.39 27.01
N GLN A 230 5.96 11.86 26.99
CA GLN A 230 7.07 12.52 26.30
C GLN A 230 6.82 12.63 24.79
N VAL A 231 6.27 11.59 24.17
CA VAL A 231 5.94 11.63 22.74
C VAL A 231 4.82 12.61 22.45
N ARG A 232 3.77 12.65 23.28
CA ARG A 232 2.70 13.66 23.15
C ARG A 232 3.25 15.08 23.25
N ALA A 233 4.08 15.36 24.25
CA ALA A 233 4.72 16.66 24.42
C ALA A 233 5.65 17.03 23.25
N LEU A 234 6.32 16.05 22.62
CA LEU A 234 7.10 16.29 21.41
C LEU A 234 6.19 16.65 20.23
N ILE A 235 5.08 15.94 20.05
CA ILE A 235 4.11 16.25 18.99
C ILE A 235 3.53 17.66 19.17
N ASP A 236 3.20 18.06 20.41
CA ASP A 236 2.70 19.41 20.71
C ASP A 236 3.73 20.52 20.46
N LYS A 237 5.02 20.19 20.42
CA LYS A 237 6.12 21.12 20.14
C LYS A 237 6.48 21.19 18.65
N GLY A 238 6.15 20.16 17.87
CA GLY A 238 6.54 20.06 16.47
C GLY A 238 6.02 21.24 15.62
N PRO A 239 6.59 21.47 14.43
CA PRO A 239 7.61 20.66 13.75
C PRO A 239 9.02 20.83 14.34
N PHE A 240 9.95 19.98 13.92
CA PHE A 240 11.37 20.04 14.29
C PHE A 240 12.24 20.21 13.04
N LEU A 241 13.29 21.01 13.11
CA LEU A 241 14.18 21.32 11.99
C LEU A 241 15.57 20.74 12.20
N GLY A 242 16.14 20.09 11.18
CA GLY A 242 17.54 19.67 11.14
C GLY A 242 18.02 19.07 12.46
N GLU A 243 18.97 19.75 13.13
CA GLU A 243 19.60 19.29 14.38
C GLU A 243 18.61 19.10 15.54
N GLU A 244 17.50 19.85 15.59
CA GLU A 244 16.49 19.72 16.63
C GLU A 244 15.88 18.30 16.66
N THR A 245 15.81 17.63 15.50
CA THR A 245 15.33 16.25 15.41
C THR A 245 16.24 15.25 16.11
N VAL A 246 17.55 15.47 16.03
CA VAL A 246 18.58 14.65 16.68
C VAL A 246 18.62 14.95 18.17
N GLU A 247 18.60 16.22 18.56
CA GLU A 247 18.54 16.65 19.96
C GLU A 247 17.30 16.11 20.68
N ALA A 248 16.14 16.11 20.00
CA ALA A 248 14.91 15.52 20.52
C ALA A 248 14.95 13.97 20.55
N GLY A 249 15.95 13.33 19.96
CA GLY A 249 16.07 11.88 19.83
C GLY A 249 15.01 11.27 18.91
N LEU A 250 14.49 12.06 17.96
CA LEU A 250 13.51 11.62 16.96
C LEU A 250 14.19 11.05 15.71
N VAL A 251 15.36 11.57 15.35
CA VAL A 251 16.20 11.11 14.23
C VAL A 251 17.55 10.70 14.80
N ASP A 252 18.19 9.69 14.20
CA ASP A 252 19.47 9.16 14.66
C ASP A 252 20.66 9.91 14.07
N ARG A 253 20.55 10.36 12.82
CA ARG A 253 21.63 11.08 12.12
C ARG A 253 21.09 12.01 11.05
N LEU A 254 21.77 13.15 10.88
CA LEU A 254 21.64 13.97 9.68
C LEU A 254 22.68 13.56 8.63
N ALA A 255 22.25 13.29 7.41
CA ALA A 255 23.10 12.78 6.35
C ALA A 255 22.54 13.06 4.96
N TYR A 256 23.44 13.24 3.99
CA TYR A 256 23.07 13.27 2.58
C TYR A 256 22.78 11.87 2.05
N ARG A 257 22.09 11.81 0.92
CA ARG A 257 21.73 10.56 0.26
C ARG A 257 22.95 9.67 0.04
N ASP A 258 24.01 10.21 -0.53
CA ASP A 258 25.25 9.47 -0.81
C ASP A 258 25.87 8.87 0.45
N GLU A 259 25.83 9.56 1.58
CA GLU A 259 26.30 9.04 2.87
C GLU A 259 25.45 7.87 3.38
N VAL A 260 24.12 7.92 3.22
CA VAL A 260 23.21 6.81 3.59
C VAL A 260 23.59 5.54 2.82
N TYR A 261 23.71 5.64 1.50
CA TYR A 261 24.03 4.48 0.66
C TYR A 261 25.47 4.02 0.83
N ALA A 262 26.42 4.92 1.12
CA ALA A 262 27.78 4.54 1.47
C ALA A 262 27.80 3.70 2.75
N ALA A 263 27.10 4.14 3.81
CA ALA A 263 27.01 3.39 5.06
C ALA A 263 26.30 2.04 4.88
N ALA A 264 25.25 1.97 4.06
CA ALA A 264 24.59 0.70 3.74
C ALA A 264 25.53 -0.28 3.00
N ARG A 265 26.35 0.22 2.06
CA ARG A 265 27.36 -0.58 1.35
C ARG A 265 28.48 -1.03 2.28
N GLU A 266 28.94 -0.18 3.19
CA GLU A 266 29.96 -0.56 4.17
C GLU A 266 29.49 -1.76 5.01
N ARG A 267 28.23 -1.75 5.47
CA ARG A 267 27.64 -2.84 6.26
C ARG A 267 27.34 -4.11 5.45
N ALA A 268 26.98 -3.97 4.18
CA ALA A 268 26.63 -5.09 3.29
C ALA A 268 27.84 -5.67 2.53
N GLY A 269 28.95 -4.94 2.47
CA GLY A 269 30.12 -5.17 1.63
C GLY A 269 30.15 -4.21 0.43
N GLU A 270 31.33 -3.67 0.07
CA GLU A 270 31.48 -2.61 -0.95
C GLU A 270 30.88 -2.96 -2.32
N LYS A 271 30.90 -4.25 -2.67
CA LYS A 271 30.33 -4.79 -3.92
C LYS A 271 28.84 -5.10 -3.83
N ALA A 272 28.16 -4.76 -2.72
CA ALA A 272 26.74 -5.05 -2.57
C ALA A 272 25.92 -4.33 -3.63
N GLU A 273 24.94 -5.03 -4.19
CA GLU A 273 24.00 -4.48 -5.15
C GLU A 273 22.72 -4.02 -4.45
N LEU A 274 22.14 -2.93 -4.95
CA LEU A 274 20.81 -2.49 -4.57
C LEU A 274 19.79 -3.21 -5.44
N LEU A 275 18.78 -3.80 -4.83
CA LEU A 275 17.66 -4.41 -5.56
C LEU A 275 16.33 -3.87 -5.06
N TYR A 276 15.50 -3.43 -6.00
CA TYR A 276 14.10 -3.12 -5.71
C TYR A 276 13.30 -4.41 -5.44
N PRO A 277 12.28 -4.37 -4.56
CA PRO A 277 11.43 -5.51 -4.19
C PRO A 277 10.89 -6.33 -5.35
N ALA A 278 10.40 -5.66 -6.41
CA ALA A 278 9.85 -6.33 -7.58
C ALA A 278 10.90 -7.17 -8.32
N VAL A 279 12.11 -6.61 -8.50
CA VAL A 279 13.24 -7.30 -9.12
C VAL A 279 13.73 -8.42 -8.22
N TYR A 280 13.81 -8.19 -6.91
CA TYR A 280 14.16 -9.22 -5.94
C TYR A 280 13.22 -10.42 -6.03
N LEU A 281 11.89 -10.20 -6.04
CA LEU A 281 10.91 -11.29 -6.16
C LEU A 281 10.98 -12.00 -7.52
N GLU A 282 11.24 -11.29 -8.62
CA GLU A 282 11.43 -11.91 -9.94
C GLU A 282 12.63 -12.88 -9.93
N ARG A 283 13.73 -12.50 -9.28
CA ARG A 283 14.97 -13.30 -9.23
C ARG A 283 14.94 -14.39 -8.16
N ALA A 284 14.37 -14.10 -7.00
CA ALA A 284 14.30 -15.02 -5.88
C ALA A 284 13.15 -16.04 -6.00
N GLY A 285 12.16 -15.75 -6.84
CA GLY A 285 10.88 -16.46 -6.88
C GLY A 285 9.91 -15.91 -5.82
N ARG A 286 8.61 -15.96 -6.12
CA ARG A 286 7.57 -15.50 -5.19
C ARG A 286 7.40 -16.49 -4.03
N PRO A 287 7.14 -16.03 -2.80
CA PRO A 287 6.79 -16.91 -1.70
C PRO A 287 5.42 -17.59 -1.94
N HIS A 288 5.12 -18.62 -1.16
CA HIS A 288 3.84 -19.34 -1.17
C HIS A 288 3.48 -19.99 -2.53
N ASP A 289 4.49 -20.46 -3.28
CA ASP A 289 4.32 -21.17 -4.56
C ASP A 289 3.98 -22.67 -4.40
N LYS A 290 3.98 -23.18 -3.16
CA LYS A 290 3.69 -24.57 -2.80
C LYS A 290 2.74 -24.65 -1.62
N GLY A 291 1.99 -25.75 -1.53
CA GLY A 291 1.09 -26.06 -0.41
C GLY A 291 -0.39 -25.95 -0.77
N GLU A 292 -1.23 -25.79 0.25
CA GLU A 292 -2.67 -25.62 0.09
C GLU A 292 -3.02 -24.28 -0.57
N THR A 293 -4.04 -24.29 -1.42
CA THR A 293 -4.44 -23.07 -2.14
C THR A 293 -5.43 -22.26 -1.32
N ILE A 294 -5.12 -20.98 -1.10
CA ILE A 294 -6.02 -20.00 -0.49
C ILE A 294 -6.34 -18.95 -1.54
N ALA A 295 -7.62 -18.72 -1.81
CA ALA A 295 -8.04 -17.72 -2.78
C ALA A 295 -7.97 -16.32 -2.15
N LEU A 296 -7.24 -15.39 -2.76
CA LEU A 296 -7.20 -13.99 -2.37
C LEU A 296 -8.12 -13.18 -3.28
N ILE A 297 -9.19 -12.63 -2.72
CA ILE A 297 -10.17 -11.80 -3.43
C ILE A 297 -10.05 -10.38 -2.89
N TYR A 298 -9.93 -9.40 -3.79
CA TYR A 298 -9.86 -7.99 -3.44
C TYR A 298 -11.21 -7.31 -3.67
N GLY A 299 -11.69 -6.59 -2.66
CA GLY A 299 -12.78 -5.65 -2.73
C GLY A 299 -12.30 -4.25 -2.34
N ILE A 300 -11.92 -3.45 -3.33
CA ILE A 300 -11.29 -2.14 -3.12
C ILE A 300 -12.15 -1.03 -3.71
N GLY A 301 -12.31 0.06 -2.98
CA GLY A 301 -13.01 1.26 -3.38
C GLY A 301 -14.53 1.19 -3.15
N GLY A 302 -15.25 2.21 -3.63
CA GLY A 302 -16.69 2.32 -3.45
C GLY A 302 -17.44 1.14 -4.07
N VAL A 303 -18.46 0.62 -3.37
CA VAL A 303 -19.25 -0.53 -3.81
C VAL A 303 -20.25 -0.10 -4.88
N THR A 304 -20.17 -0.70 -6.07
CA THR A 304 -21.04 -0.41 -7.21
C THR A 304 -21.65 -1.69 -7.79
N ARG A 305 -22.76 -1.53 -8.52
CA ARG A 305 -23.31 -2.62 -9.33
C ARG A 305 -22.46 -2.81 -10.58
N GLY A 306 -22.36 -4.04 -11.06
CA GLY A 306 -21.66 -4.34 -12.30
C GLY A 306 -20.21 -4.76 -12.07
N LYS A 307 -19.34 -4.52 -13.06
CA LYS A 307 -17.92 -4.88 -13.01
C LYS A 307 -17.11 -3.88 -12.20
N SER A 308 -16.06 -4.36 -11.54
CA SER A 308 -15.06 -3.49 -10.90
C SER A 308 -14.39 -2.59 -11.93
N GLN A 309 -14.06 -1.38 -11.52
CA GLN A 309 -13.43 -0.36 -12.36
C GLN A 309 -12.21 0.21 -11.66
N PHE A 310 -11.25 0.69 -12.45
CA PHE A 310 -10.08 1.40 -11.95
C PHE A 310 -9.75 2.56 -12.89
N SER A 311 -9.59 3.75 -12.32
CA SER A 311 -9.13 4.93 -13.04
C SER A 311 -7.63 5.09 -12.86
N PRO A 312 -6.80 4.85 -13.89
CA PRO A 312 -5.36 5.01 -13.77
C PRO A 312 -4.91 6.47 -13.71
N VAL A 313 -5.79 7.43 -14.00
CA VAL A 313 -5.51 8.87 -13.85
C VAL A 313 -5.70 9.32 -12.40
N THR A 314 -6.78 8.87 -11.76
CA THR A 314 -7.10 9.29 -10.38
C THR A 314 -6.68 8.28 -9.32
N GLY A 315 -6.22 7.09 -9.72
CA GLY A 315 -5.93 5.96 -8.82
C GLY A 315 -7.16 5.33 -8.17
N GLN A 316 -8.38 5.81 -8.50
CA GLN A 316 -9.60 5.38 -7.84
C GLN A 316 -10.06 4.01 -8.33
N ALA A 317 -10.33 3.11 -7.40
CA ALA A 317 -10.98 1.82 -7.64
C ALA A 317 -12.47 1.88 -7.29
N ALA A 318 -13.25 1.01 -7.94
CA ALA A 318 -14.62 0.71 -7.58
C ALA A 318 -14.81 -0.80 -7.46
N MET A 319 -15.39 -1.23 -6.34
CA MET A 319 -15.71 -2.63 -6.06
C MET A 319 -17.03 -2.99 -6.74
N GLY A 320 -16.97 -3.64 -7.90
CA GLY A 320 -18.14 -4.07 -8.63
C GLY A 320 -18.67 -5.43 -8.17
N SER A 321 -19.97 -5.51 -7.89
CA SER A 321 -20.65 -6.74 -7.45
C SER A 321 -20.39 -7.95 -8.36
N ASP A 322 -20.39 -7.76 -9.67
CA ASP A 322 -20.31 -8.87 -10.62
C ASP A 322 -18.92 -9.49 -10.63
N THR A 323 -17.89 -8.64 -10.57
CA THR A 323 -16.49 -9.06 -10.56
C THR A 323 -16.15 -9.79 -9.26
N VAL A 324 -16.49 -9.20 -8.11
CA VAL A 324 -16.20 -9.81 -6.81
C VAL A 324 -16.99 -11.10 -6.63
N SER A 325 -18.28 -11.10 -6.97
CA SER A 325 -19.11 -12.31 -6.86
C SER A 325 -18.65 -13.42 -7.80
N ALA A 326 -18.18 -13.07 -9.01
CA ALA A 326 -17.59 -14.05 -9.92
C ALA A 326 -16.28 -14.65 -9.36
N ALA A 327 -15.43 -13.83 -8.71
CA ALA A 327 -14.21 -14.32 -8.05
C ALA A 327 -14.55 -15.30 -6.91
N PHE A 328 -15.56 -15.00 -6.10
CA PHE A 328 -16.05 -15.95 -5.08
C PHE A 328 -16.56 -17.24 -5.73
N ARG A 329 -17.42 -17.15 -6.75
CA ARG A 329 -17.93 -18.36 -7.44
C ARG A 329 -16.82 -19.20 -8.05
N ALA A 330 -15.77 -18.58 -8.60
CA ALA A 330 -14.59 -19.28 -9.10
C ALA A 330 -13.85 -20.01 -7.96
N ALA A 331 -13.61 -19.34 -6.84
CA ALA A 331 -13.00 -19.94 -5.65
C ALA A 331 -13.84 -21.11 -5.11
N LEU A 332 -15.17 -20.99 -5.09
CA LEU A 332 -16.10 -22.04 -4.64
C LEU A 332 -16.25 -23.23 -5.60
N ALA A 333 -15.80 -23.08 -6.86
CA ALA A 333 -15.82 -24.14 -7.86
C ALA A 333 -14.49 -24.90 -7.91
N ASP A 334 -13.39 -24.29 -7.46
CA ASP A 334 -12.07 -24.90 -7.45
C ASP A 334 -11.88 -25.79 -6.21
N LYS A 335 -11.74 -27.10 -6.44
CA LYS A 335 -11.54 -28.11 -5.38
C LYS A 335 -10.20 -27.97 -4.64
N LYS A 336 -9.23 -27.23 -5.20
CA LYS A 336 -7.94 -26.96 -4.55
C LYS A 336 -8.04 -25.86 -3.50
N VAL A 337 -9.02 -24.96 -3.61
CA VAL A 337 -9.20 -23.85 -2.68
C VAL A 337 -9.69 -24.38 -1.33
N LYS A 338 -8.90 -24.15 -0.28
CA LYS A 338 -9.21 -24.55 1.10
C LYS A 338 -9.81 -23.44 1.94
N ALA A 339 -9.52 -22.19 1.59
CA ALA A 339 -10.04 -21.00 2.26
C ALA A 339 -10.04 -19.80 1.31
N ILE A 340 -10.77 -18.75 1.67
CA ILE A 340 -10.83 -17.48 0.98
C ILE A 340 -10.34 -16.39 1.94
N ILE A 341 -9.37 -15.61 1.51
CA ILE A 341 -9.04 -14.32 2.11
C ILE A 341 -9.75 -13.24 1.29
N PHE A 342 -10.63 -12.47 1.93
CA PHE A 342 -11.30 -11.33 1.32
C PHE A 342 -10.68 -10.04 1.85
N ARG A 343 -9.85 -9.39 1.02
CA ARG A 343 -9.21 -8.11 1.33
C ARG A 343 -10.16 -6.97 1.00
N VAL A 344 -10.60 -6.25 2.02
CA VAL A 344 -11.58 -5.16 1.88
C VAL A 344 -10.94 -3.83 2.24
N ASP A 345 -10.93 -2.90 1.30
CA ASP A 345 -10.63 -1.48 1.57
C ASP A 345 -11.70 -0.62 0.87
N SER A 346 -12.83 -0.40 1.55
CA SER A 346 -14.03 0.20 1.00
C SER A 346 -14.80 1.07 2.01
N PRO A 347 -15.21 2.29 1.62
CA PRO A 347 -16.15 3.10 2.40
C PRO A 347 -17.61 2.62 2.27
N GLY A 348 -17.84 1.54 1.53
CA GLY A 348 -19.16 1.02 1.16
C GLY A 348 -19.70 1.65 -0.11
N GLY A 349 -21.03 1.68 -0.26
CA GLY A 349 -21.68 2.20 -1.47
C GLY A 349 -23.07 1.60 -1.66
N SER A 350 -23.31 1.03 -2.84
CA SER A 350 -24.59 0.40 -3.19
C SER A 350 -24.92 -0.78 -2.29
N TYR A 351 -26.02 -0.68 -1.53
CA TYR A 351 -26.47 -1.74 -0.63
C TYR A 351 -26.85 -3.02 -1.37
N VAL A 352 -27.49 -2.94 -2.54
CA VAL A 352 -27.84 -4.13 -3.35
C VAL A 352 -26.61 -4.84 -3.92
N ALA A 353 -25.57 -4.09 -4.27
CA ALA A 353 -24.30 -4.67 -4.70
C ALA A 353 -23.58 -5.33 -3.51
N SER A 354 -23.64 -4.71 -2.33
CA SER A 354 -23.08 -5.26 -1.09
C SER A 354 -23.80 -6.55 -0.69
N ASP A 355 -25.13 -6.60 -0.76
CA ASP A 355 -25.95 -7.79 -0.52
C ASP A 355 -25.61 -8.94 -1.48
N ALA A 356 -25.41 -8.64 -2.76
CA ALA A 356 -25.00 -9.63 -3.76
C ALA A 356 -23.62 -10.25 -3.43
N ILE A 357 -22.65 -9.44 -2.99
CA ILE A 357 -21.32 -9.92 -2.56
C ILE A 357 -21.44 -10.72 -1.25
N TRP A 358 -22.18 -10.20 -0.26
CA TRP A 358 -22.45 -10.87 1.01
C TRP A 358 -23.07 -12.25 0.80
N ARG A 359 -23.99 -12.39 -0.16
CA ARG A 359 -24.58 -13.70 -0.48
C ARG A 359 -23.51 -14.73 -0.88
N GLU A 360 -22.44 -14.32 -1.55
CA GLU A 360 -21.36 -15.23 -1.93
C GLU A 360 -20.48 -15.64 -0.73
N THR A 361 -20.29 -14.77 0.27
CA THR A 361 -19.60 -15.14 1.52
C THR A 361 -20.42 -16.16 2.33
N VAL A 362 -21.75 -16.00 2.36
CA VAL A 362 -22.67 -16.99 2.94
C VAL A 362 -22.57 -18.33 2.21
N ARG A 363 -22.57 -18.32 0.88
CA ARG A 363 -22.42 -19.55 0.09
C ARG A 363 -21.08 -20.25 0.33
N ALA A 364 -20.00 -19.50 0.58
CA ALA A 364 -18.71 -20.07 0.96
C ALA A 364 -18.78 -20.79 2.30
N ARG A 365 -19.35 -20.14 3.32
CA ARG A 365 -19.58 -20.72 4.64
C ARG A 365 -20.45 -21.97 4.57
N ASP A 366 -21.54 -21.93 3.82
CA ASP A 366 -22.47 -23.07 3.68
C ASP A 366 -21.82 -24.28 2.98
N LYS A 367 -20.78 -24.05 2.17
CA LYS A 367 -19.92 -25.09 1.58
C LYS A 367 -18.79 -25.57 2.51
N GLY A 368 -18.67 -25.00 3.72
CA GLY A 368 -17.58 -25.30 4.64
C GLY A 368 -16.23 -24.71 4.23
N ILE A 369 -16.20 -23.72 3.33
CA ILE A 369 -14.98 -23.02 2.93
C ILE A 369 -14.86 -21.76 3.81
N PRO A 370 -13.84 -21.66 4.70
CA PRO A 370 -13.66 -20.50 5.54
C PRO A 370 -13.43 -19.23 4.72
N VAL A 371 -14.08 -18.14 5.12
CA VAL A 371 -13.82 -16.79 4.60
C VAL A 371 -13.20 -15.97 5.72
N ILE A 372 -11.97 -15.50 5.51
CA ILE A 372 -11.24 -14.62 6.41
C ILE A 372 -11.21 -13.24 5.78
N VAL A 373 -11.78 -12.25 6.46
CA VAL A 373 -11.73 -10.86 6.00
C VAL A 373 -10.47 -10.20 6.56
N THR A 374 -9.72 -9.52 5.70
CA THR A 374 -8.65 -8.60 6.10
C THR A 374 -9.04 -7.20 5.64
N MET A 375 -9.03 -6.27 6.59
CA MET A 375 -9.50 -4.90 6.38
C MET A 375 -8.29 -3.99 6.13
N GLY A 376 -8.34 -3.22 5.05
CA GLY A 376 -7.39 -2.16 4.74
C GLY A 376 -7.70 -0.89 5.53
N ASN A 377 -7.57 0.27 4.89
CA ASN A 377 -7.77 1.54 5.58
C ASN A 377 -9.22 1.76 6.02
N VAL A 378 -10.20 1.29 5.25
CA VAL A 378 -11.62 1.40 5.58
C VAL A 378 -12.34 0.09 5.26
N ALA A 379 -13.20 -0.38 6.15
CA ALA A 379 -14.21 -1.39 5.86
C ALA A 379 -15.51 -0.95 6.52
N GLY A 380 -16.20 0.01 5.88
CA GLY A 380 -17.33 0.72 6.46
C GLY A 380 -18.59 0.62 5.61
N SER A 381 -19.75 0.85 6.22
CA SER A 381 -21.05 0.79 5.53
C SER A 381 -21.22 -0.57 4.82
N GLY A 382 -21.59 -0.62 3.54
CA GLY A 382 -21.68 -1.90 2.80
C GLY A 382 -20.36 -2.65 2.59
N GLY A 383 -19.21 -2.03 2.92
CA GLY A 383 -17.92 -2.74 2.97
C GLY A 383 -17.73 -3.57 4.25
N TYR A 384 -18.47 -3.28 5.32
CA TYR A 384 -18.48 -4.06 6.57
C TYR A 384 -19.52 -5.18 6.49
#